data_AF-A0A5C3QWZ1-F1
#
_entry.id   AF-A0A5C3QWZ1-F1
#
_cell.length_a   1.000
_cell.length_b   1.000
_cell.length_c   1.000
_cell.angle_alpha   90.00
_cell.angle_beta   90.00
_cell.angle_gamma   90.00
#
_symmetry.space_group_name_H-M   'P 1'
#
loop_
_entity.id
_entity.type
_entity.pdbx_description
1 polymer ?
#
loop_
_entity_poly.entity_id
_entity_poly.type
_entity_poly.pdbx_seq_one_letter_code
_entity_poly.pdbx_strand_id
1 'polypeptide(L)'
;MAPHGYSTEEDEKLVDFLVQKRPDGVGRTGKRLYEDLVNDADRLWPWSKGHTAEAWRSRYRENQAWYDYQITKTLKKQNQDNKASQGSSSSNVKYVC
;
A
#
# COMPACT_ATOMS: atom_id res chain seq x y z
N MET A 1 7.03 25.11 -18.68
CA MET A 1 6.85 23.65 -18.49
C MET A 1 7.57 23.25 -17.22
N ALA A 2 6.84 22.77 -16.21
CA ALA A 2 7.47 22.23 -15.01
C ALA A 2 8.01 20.83 -15.32
N PRO A 3 9.21 20.45 -14.84
CA PRO A 3 9.71 19.09 -14.99
C PRO A 3 8.72 18.13 -14.34
N HIS A 4 8.34 17.08 -15.07
CA HIS A 4 7.46 15.99 -14.59
C HIS A 4 8.21 15.18 -13.53
N GLY A 5 8.41 15.77 -12.34
CA GLY A 5 8.93 15.09 -11.18
C GLY A 5 7.78 14.43 -10.43
N TYR A 6 7.91 13.14 -10.13
CA TYR A 6 7.06 12.48 -9.14
C TYR A 6 7.05 13.31 -7.86
N SER A 7 5.87 13.67 -7.39
CA SER A 7 5.72 14.38 -6.13
C SER A 7 5.82 13.40 -4.97
N THR A 8 6.41 13.82 -3.85
CA THR A 8 6.49 12.97 -2.64
C THR A 8 5.12 12.44 -2.22
N GLU A 9 4.07 13.24 -2.44
CA GLU A 9 2.68 12.84 -2.18
C GLU A 9 2.23 11.66 -3.05
N GLU A 10 2.71 11.56 -4.29
CA GLU A 10 2.39 10.44 -5.18
C GLU A 10 3.13 9.18 -4.75
N ASP A 11 4.38 9.31 -4.30
CA ASP A 11 5.13 8.21 -3.70
C ASP A 11 4.43 7.66 -2.46
N GLU A 12 3.93 8.53 -1.59
CA GLU A 12 3.15 8.13 -0.40
C GLU A 12 1.83 7.45 -0.77
N LYS A 13 1.11 7.97 -1.78
CA LYS A 13 -0.12 7.34 -2.28
C LYS A 13 0.14 5.97 -2.92
N LEU A 14 1.28 5.80 -3.59
CA LEU A 14 1.69 4.50 -4.13
C LEU A 14 1.97 3.48 -3.03
N VAL A 15 2.61 3.90 -1.93
CA VAL A 15 2.79 3.04 -0.75
C VAL A 15 1.44 2.59 -0.21
N ASP A 16 0.50 3.51 -0.02
CA ASP A 16 -0.82 3.20 0.53
C ASP A 16 -1.59 2.21 -0.36
N PHE A 17 -1.58 2.42 -1.67
CA PHE A 17 -2.14 1.49 -2.66
C PHE A 17 -1.53 0.08 -2.54
N LEU A 18 -0.20 -0.01 -2.42
CA LEU A 18 0.50 -1.29 -2.30
C LEU A 18 0.19 -2.00 -0.98
N VAL A 19 0.07 -1.26 0.12
CA VAL A 19 -0.37 -1.78 1.43
C VAL A 19 -1.79 -2.36 1.31
N GLN A 20 -2.70 -1.65 0.64
CA GLN A 20 -4.10 -2.05 0.53
C GLN A 20 -4.32 -3.24 -0.40
N LYS A 21 -3.65 -3.28 -1.56
CA LYS A 21 -3.82 -4.37 -2.54
C LYS A 21 -2.96 -5.60 -2.22
N ARG A 22 -1.74 -5.42 -1.67
CA ARG A 22 -0.75 -6.50 -1.44
C ARG A 22 -0.02 -6.31 -0.09
N PRO A 23 -0.72 -6.49 1.03
CA PRO A 23 -0.11 -6.43 2.36
C PRO A 23 0.95 -7.54 2.55
N ASP A 24 0.79 -8.66 1.85
CA ASP A 24 1.61 -9.88 1.94
C ASP A 24 3.02 -9.74 1.36
N GLY A 25 3.30 -8.69 0.57
CA GLY A 25 4.61 -8.50 -0.06
C GLY A 25 4.86 -9.32 -1.32
N VAL A 26 4.02 -10.32 -1.57
CA VAL A 26 4.16 -11.22 -2.73
C VAL A 26 3.53 -10.58 -3.97
N GLY A 27 4.29 -10.51 -5.06
CA GLY A 27 3.78 -10.05 -6.36
C GLY A 27 3.78 -8.54 -6.61
N ARG A 28 4.46 -7.75 -5.78
CA ARG A 28 4.59 -6.27 -5.92
C ARG A 28 5.28 -5.81 -7.22
N THR A 29 5.92 -6.71 -7.96
CA THR A 29 6.59 -6.43 -9.25
C THR A 29 5.77 -6.85 -10.48
N GLY A 30 4.56 -7.38 -10.29
CA GLY A 30 3.71 -7.84 -11.39
C GLY A 30 3.21 -6.67 -12.23
N LYS A 31 3.41 -6.73 -13.56
CA LYS A 31 2.96 -5.69 -14.52
C LYS A 31 1.45 -5.40 -14.37
N ARG A 32 0.66 -6.46 -14.23
CA ARG A 32 -0.80 -6.40 -14.13
C ARG A 32 -1.30 -5.58 -12.92
N LEU A 33 -0.53 -5.50 -11.84
CA LEU A 33 -0.87 -4.68 -10.67
C LEU A 33 -0.83 -3.18 -11.01
N TYR A 34 0.23 -2.76 -11.72
CA TYR A 34 0.40 -1.37 -12.15
C TYR A 34 -0.50 -1.03 -13.34
N GLU A 35 -0.81 -2.00 -14.21
CA GLU A 35 -1.83 -1.83 -15.25
C GLU A 35 -3.21 -1.60 -14.63
N ASP A 36 -3.59 -2.35 -13.59
CA ASP A 36 -4.85 -2.14 -12.86
C ASP A 36 -4.91 -0.76 -12.19
N LEU A 37 -3.77 -0.30 -11.63
CA LEU A 37 -3.62 1.02 -11.03
C LEU A 37 -3.87 2.16 -12.03
N VAL A 38 -3.34 2.06 -13.26
CA VAL A 38 -3.47 3.12 -14.28
C VAL A 38 -4.76 3.00 -15.07
N ASN A 39 -5.24 1.78 -15.29
CA ASN A 39 -6.51 1.51 -15.97
C ASN A 39 -7.72 1.88 -15.08
N ASP A 40 -7.47 2.25 -13.82
CA ASP A 40 -8.44 2.94 -12.97
C ASP A 40 -9.67 2.04 -12.67
N ALA A 41 -9.42 0.75 -12.38
CA ALA A 41 -10.48 -0.26 -12.21
C ALA A 41 -11.58 0.13 -11.20
N ASP A 42 -11.23 0.94 -10.19
CA ASP A 42 -12.14 1.44 -9.16
C ASP A 42 -12.34 2.97 -9.17
N ARG A 43 -11.70 3.75 -10.07
CA ARG A 43 -11.65 5.23 -10.02
C ARG A 43 -11.15 5.85 -8.70
N LEU A 44 -10.52 5.04 -7.85
CA LEU A 44 -10.07 5.46 -6.52
C LEU A 44 -8.76 6.27 -6.54
N TRP A 45 -7.97 6.18 -7.62
CA TRP A 45 -6.60 6.70 -7.65
C TRP A 45 -6.38 7.65 -8.84
N PRO A 46 -7.06 8.82 -8.90
CA PRO A 46 -7.00 9.72 -10.06
C PRO A 46 -5.59 10.29 -10.33
N TRP A 47 -4.71 10.29 -9.33
CA TRP A 47 -3.32 10.72 -9.46
C TRP A 47 -2.46 9.74 -10.28
N SER A 48 -2.82 8.45 -10.32
CA SER A 48 -2.02 7.45 -11.05
C SER A 48 -2.04 7.67 -12.57
N LYS A 49 -3.10 8.33 -13.09
CA LYS A 49 -3.28 8.65 -14.52
C LYS A 49 -2.23 9.60 -15.10
N GLY A 50 -1.50 10.31 -14.25
CA GLY A 50 -0.39 11.17 -14.69
C GLY A 50 0.79 10.39 -15.27
N HIS A 51 0.92 9.09 -14.93
CA HIS A 51 2.06 8.27 -15.30
C HIS A 51 1.62 6.90 -15.82
N THR A 52 2.42 6.30 -16.71
CA THR A 52 2.13 4.95 -17.23
C THR A 52 2.47 3.87 -16.21
N ALA A 53 1.88 2.69 -16.36
CA ALA A 53 2.13 1.55 -15.48
C ALA A 53 3.64 1.17 -15.45
N GLU A 54 4.33 1.33 -16.57
CA GLU A 54 5.78 1.08 -16.68
C GLU A 54 6.63 2.15 -15.98
N ALA A 55 6.17 3.41 -15.98
CA ALA A 55 6.82 4.49 -15.26
C ALA A 55 6.75 4.24 -13.74
N TRP A 56 5.56 3.92 -13.22
CA TRP A 56 5.38 3.53 -11.81
C TRP A 56 6.23 2.33 -11.43
N ARG A 57 6.26 1.30 -12.29
CA ARG A 57 7.02 0.08 -12.04
C ARG A 57 8.53 0.35 -12.03
N SER A 58 9.01 1.20 -12.95
CA SER A 58 10.42 1.61 -12.98
C SER A 58 10.78 2.38 -11.72
N ARG A 59 9.92 3.32 -11.31
CA ARG A 59 10.10 4.09 -10.08
C ARG A 59 10.17 3.21 -8.83
N TYR A 60 9.25 2.24 -8.73
CA TYR A 60 9.27 1.25 -7.67
C TYR A 60 10.56 0.44 -7.66
N ARG A 61 11.07 0.02 -8.83
CA ARG A 61 12.32 -0.76 -8.91
C ARG A 61 13.55 0.06 -8.52
N GLU A 62 13.63 1.32 -8.93
CA GLU A 62 14.73 2.21 -8.55
C GLU A 62 14.75 2.47 -7.03
N ASN A 63 13.58 2.66 -6.42
CA ASN A 63 13.44 2.98 -5.00
C ASN A 63 12.89 1.83 -4.17
N GLN A 64 13.11 0.58 -4.57
CA GLN A 64 12.44 -0.58 -4.00
C GLN A 64 12.65 -0.69 -2.48
N ALA A 65 13.87 -0.42 -2.01
CA ALA A 65 14.21 -0.46 -0.59
C ALA A 65 13.42 0.59 0.22
N TRP A 66 13.19 1.78 -0.34
CA TRP A 66 12.43 2.82 0.32
C TRP A 66 10.94 2.47 0.39
N TYR A 67 10.34 2.00 -0.71
CA TYR A 67 8.94 1.58 -0.71
C TYR A 67 8.70 0.40 0.22
N ASP A 68 9.56 -0.63 0.19
CA ASP A 68 9.41 -1.78 1.08
C ASP A 68 9.51 -1.38 2.56
N TYR A 69 10.44 -0.47 2.89
CA TYR A 69 10.53 0.12 4.22
C TYR A 69 9.26 0.87 4.63
N GLN A 70 8.71 1.72 3.76
CA GLN A 70 7.46 2.45 4.08
C GLN A 70 6.28 1.49 4.24
N ILE A 71 6.13 0.51 3.34
CA ILE A 71 5.06 -0.48 3.41
C ILE A 71 5.14 -1.28 4.71
N THR A 72 6.31 -1.80 5.05
CA THR A 72 6.51 -2.58 6.28
C THR A 72 6.26 -1.73 7.53
N LYS A 73 6.66 -0.45 7.52
CA LYS A 73 6.36 0.51 8.59
C LYS A 73 4.85 0.73 8.74
N THR A 74 4.13 0.94 7.64
CA THR A 74 2.67 1.14 7.64
C THR A 74 1.93 -0.11 8.14
N LEU A 75 2.31 -1.30 7.66
CA LEU A 75 1.73 -2.57 8.10
C LEU A 75 1.98 -2.83 9.59
N LYS A 76 3.19 -2.56 10.09
CA LYS A 76 3.51 -2.66 11.52
C LYS A 76 2.62 -1.72 12.34
N LYS A 77 2.45 -0.48 11.88
CA LYS A 77 1.60 0.51 12.55
C LYS A 77 0.13 0.06 12.60
N GLN A 78 -0.40 -0.47 11.50
CA GLN A 78 -1.76 -1.03 11.45
C GLN A 78 -1.94 -2.23 12.39
N ASN A 79 -0.95 -3.12 12.46
CA ASN A 79 -1.01 -4.26 13.38
C ASN A 79 -0.95 -3.81 14.86
N GLN A 80 -0.16 -2.78 15.17
CA GLN A 80 -0.10 -2.21 16.52
C GLN A 80 -1.42 -1.53 16.92
N ASP A 81 -2.04 -0.77 16.01
CA ASP A 81 -3.35 -0.15 16.22
C ASP A 81 -4.44 -1.22 16.43
N ASN A 82 -4.45 -2.25 15.57
CA ASN A 82 -5.37 -3.37 15.71
C ASN A 82 -5.17 -4.14 17.03
N LYS A 83 -3.92 -4.32 17.49
CA LYS A 83 -3.62 -4.92 18.80
C LYS A 83 -4.07 -4.06 19.98
N ALA A 84 -4.08 -2.74 19.84
CA ALA A 84 -4.64 -1.83 20.85
C ALA A 84 -6.19 -1.85 20.86
N SER A 85 -6.81 -2.11 19.71
CA SER A 85 -8.28 -2.17 19.57
C SER A 85 -8.89 -3.56 19.85
N GLN A 86 -8.11 -4.65 19.69
CA GLN A 86 -8.54 -6.04 19.98
C GLN A 86 -8.37 -6.45 21.47
N GLY A 87 -8.28 -5.46 22.36
CA GLY A 87 -8.31 -5.64 23.83
C GLY A 87 -9.72 -5.73 24.43
N SER A 88 -10.76 -5.98 23.65
CA SER A 88 -12.12 -6.21 24.17
C SER A 88 -12.85 -7.32 23.40
N SER A 89 -12.44 -8.56 23.64
CA SER A 89 -13.37 -9.69 23.64
C SER A 89 -12.86 -10.73 24.63
N SER A 90 -12.78 -10.33 25.90
CA SER A 90 -12.71 -11.28 27.00
C SER A 90 -14.12 -11.81 27.24
N SER A 91 -14.53 -12.81 26.46
CA SER A 91 -15.69 -13.63 26.81
C SER A 91 -15.27 -14.57 27.93
N ASN A 92 -15.31 -14.05 29.15
CA ASN A 92 -15.10 -14.80 30.38
C ASN A 92 -16.37 -15.63 30.67
N VAL A 93 -16.54 -16.78 30.02
CA VAL A 93 -17.48 -17.79 30.49
C VAL A 93 -16.76 -18.68 31.49
N LYS A 94 -16.92 -18.28 32.75
CA LYS A 94 -16.45 -18.94 33.96
C LYS A 94 -17.44 -20.05 34.32
N TYR A 95 -16.92 -21.27 34.42
CA TYR A 95 -17.38 -22.47 35.14
C TYR A 95 -18.81 -22.55 35.70
N VAL A 96 -19.48 -23.69 35.44
CA VAL A 96 -20.39 -24.37 36.38
C VAL A 96 -20.00 -25.86 36.42
N CYS A 97 -19.97 -26.40 37.64
CA CYS A 97 -19.63 -27.78 38.04
C CYS A 97 -20.34 -28.89 37.26
#